data_AF-A0A7J4PCP1-F1
#
_entry.id   AF-A0A7J4PCP1-F1
#
_cell.length_a   1.000
_cell.length_b   1.000
_cell.length_c   1.000
_cell.angle_alpha   90.00
_cell.angle_beta   90.00
_cell.angle_gamma   90.00
#
_symmetry.space_group_name_H-M   'P 1'
#
loop_
_entity.id
_entity.type
_entity.pdbx_description
1 polymer ?
#
loop_
_entity_poly.entity_id
_entity_poly.type
_entity_poly.pdbx_seq_one_letter_code
_entity_poly.pdbx_strand_id
1 'polypeptide(L)'
;MSPKIIDRVPKKFIERYIRSINVHSPSFEKWILEGGEPFIGMISRLELGQWQLDQALKAGAKLEDKEEVRSVDLSKKQSKPEKAKNRGITN
;
A
#
# COMPACT_ATOMS: atom_id res chain seq x y z
N MET A 1 -11.07 5.98 10.91
CA MET A 1 -9.70 5.52 11.21
C MET A 1 -8.94 5.46 9.89
N SER A 2 -7.97 6.34 9.67
CA SER A 2 -7.12 6.30 8.47
C SER A 2 -6.13 5.13 8.56
N PRO A 3 -5.69 4.54 7.43
CA PRO A 3 -4.72 3.44 7.45
C PRO A 3 -3.39 3.93 8.03
N LYS A 4 -2.93 3.32 9.13
CA LYS A 4 -1.62 3.57 9.75
C LYS A 4 -0.49 2.94 8.92
N ILE A 5 -0.31 3.37 7.67
CA ILE A 5 0.74 2.87 6.78
C ILE A 5 2.13 3.30 7.30
N ILE A 6 2.21 4.45 7.99
CA ILE A 6 3.46 5.01 8.51
C ILE A 6 4.16 4.05 9.49
N ASP A 7 3.41 3.27 10.27
CA ASP A 7 3.97 2.42 11.33
C ASP A 7 4.62 1.12 10.81
N ARG A 8 4.43 0.77 9.54
CA ARG A 8 4.89 -0.51 8.98
C ARG A 8 6.24 -0.45 8.28
N VAL A 9 6.78 0.74 8.06
CA VAL A 9 8.07 0.95 7.40
C VAL A 9 9.07 1.49 8.42
N PRO A 10 10.32 0.99 8.46
CA PRO A 10 11.34 1.53 9.36
C PRO A 10 11.55 3.03 9.14
N LYS A 11 11.51 3.81 10.24
CA LYS A 11 11.62 5.28 10.20
C LYS A 11 12.85 5.81 9.45
N LYS A 12 13.92 5.01 9.39
CA LYS A 12 15.15 5.34 8.64
C LYS A 12 14.93 5.56 7.14
N PHE A 13 13.83 5.07 6.57
CA PHE A 13 13.48 5.26 5.16
C PHE A 13 12.59 6.49 4.92
N ILE A 14 12.11 7.14 5.98
CA ILE A 14 11.28 8.34 5.85
C ILE A 14 12.21 9.53 5.69
N GLU A 15 12.24 10.08 4.48
CA GLU A 15 13.05 11.26 4.12
C GLU A 15 12.47 12.54 4.74
N ARG A 16 11.14 12.64 4.75
CA ARG A 16 10.45 13.85 5.21
C ARG A 16 9.05 13.54 5.72
N TYR A 17 8.63 14.22 6.77
CA TYR A 17 7.23 14.19 7.22
C TYR A 17 6.45 15.38 6.65
N ILE A 18 5.26 15.12 6.14
CA ILE A 18 4.35 16.11 5.58
C ILE A 18 3.28 16.45 6.62
N ARG A 19 3.23 17.73 6.98
CA ARG A 19 2.33 18.29 8.00
C ARG A 19 1.33 19.29 7.42
N SER A 20 1.47 19.61 6.13
CA SER A 20 0.59 20.52 5.40
C SER A 20 0.29 19.93 4.03
N ILE A 21 -0.99 19.90 3.65
CA ILE A 21 -1.46 19.44 2.34
C ILE A 21 -2.31 20.55 1.73
N ASN A 22 -1.93 20.98 0.53
CA ASN A 22 -2.73 21.90 -0.27
C ASN A 22 -3.62 21.09 -1.20
N VAL A 23 -4.94 21.23 -1.05
CA VAL A 23 -5.93 20.64 -1.94
C VAL A 23 -6.45 21.72 -2.87
N HIS A 24 -6.27 21.52 -4.16
CA HIS A 24 -6.77 22.41 -5.21
C HIS A 24 -8.01 21.77 -5.84
N SER A 25 -9.15 22.44 -5.73
CA SER A 25 -10.37 22.02 -6.42
C SER A 25 -10.32 22.42 -7.90
N PRO A 26 -11.12 21.77 -8.77
CA PRO A 26 -11.27 22.20 -10.16
C PRO A 26 -11.78 23.64 -10.32
N SER A 27 -12.48 24.19 -9.31
CA SER A 27 -12.93 25.59 -9.27
C SER A 27 -11.85 26.57 -8.81
N PHE A 28 -10.59 26.13 -8.69
CA PHE A 28 -9.45 26.90 -8.17
C PHE A 28 -9.56 27.32 -6.70
N GLU A 29 -10.57 26.86 -5.95
CA GLU A 29 -10.58 27.02 -4.50
C GLU A 29 -9.46 26.19 -3.87
N LYS A 30 -8.76 26.80 -2.92
CA LYS A 30 -7.64 26.19 -2.21
C LYS A 30 -8.05 25.89 -0.77
N TRP A 31 -7.90 24.64 -0.36
CA TRP A 31 -7.96 24.25 1.05
C TRP A 31 -6.56 23.88 1.53
N ILE A 32 -6.16 24.45 2.67
CA ILE A 32 -4.90 24.14 3.33
C ILE A 32 -5.25 23.31 4.57
N LEU A 33 -4.79 22.06 4.58
CA LEU A 33 -4.92 21.17 5.72
C LEU A 33 -3.59 21.18 6.48
N GLU A 34 -3.57 21.71 7.69
CA GLU A 34 -2.40 21.74 8.57
C GLU A 34 -2.66 20.99 9.87
N GLY A 35 -1.68 20.19 10.28
CA GLY A 35 -1.78 19.34 11.47
C GLY A 35 -0.55 19.47 12.36
N GLY A 36 -0.78 19.46 13.68
CA GLY A 36 0.30 19.34 14.68
C GLY A 36 1.03 18.00 14.62
N GLU A 37 0.39 16.96 14.07
CA GLU A 37 0.97 15.66 13.76
C GLU A 37 1.12 15.47 12.24
N PRO A 38 2.13 14.71 11.77
CA PRO A 38 2.33 14.50 10.34
C PRO A 38 1.24 13.63 9.73
N PHE A 39 0.74 14.04 8.55
CA PHE A 39 -0.26 13.29 7.79
C PHE A 39 0.35 12.07 7.08
N ILE A 40 1.53 12.24 6.46
CA ILE A 40 2.24 11.20 5.71
C ILE A 40 3.76 11.38 5.84
N GLY A 41 4.50 10.27 5.73
CA GLY A 41 5.94 10.28 5.50
C GLY A 41 6.26 10.11 4.02
N MET A 42 7.09 10.97 3.46
CA MET A 42 7.72 10.77 2.15
C MET A 42 8.88 9.79 2.30
N ILE A 43 8.91 8.81 1.41
CA ILE A 43 9.86 7.70 1.42
C ILE A 43 10.32 7.48 -0.02
N SER A 44 11.62 7.23 -0.22
CA SER A 44 12.14 6.79 -1.52
C SER A 44 11.47 5.49 -1.96
N ARG A 45 10.86 5.50 -3.14
CA ARG A 45 10.25 4.29 -3.73
C ARG A 45 11.28 3.18 -3.94
N LEU A 46 12.50 3.55 -4.31
CA LEU A 46 13.58 2.59 -4.55
C LEU A 46 13.99 1.89 -3.25
N GLU A 47 14.23 2.68 -2.20
CA GLU A 47 14.66 2.13 -0.90
C GLU A 47 13.56 1.30 -0.25
N LEU A 48 12.30 1.78 -0.30
CA LEU A 48 11.15 1.03 0.20
C LEU A 48 10.99 -0.29 -0.56
N GLY A 49 11.08 -0.25 -1.89
CA GLY A 49 10.97 -1.43 -2.73
C GLY A 49 12.04 -2.47 -2.42
N GLN A 50 13.29 -2.03 -2.26
CA GLN A 50 14.40 -2.93 -1.88
C GLN A 50 14.17 -3.55 -0.50
N TRP A 51 13.78 -2.75 0.48
CA TRP A 51 13.50 -3.28 1.82
C TRP A 51 12.36 -4.30 1.81
N GLN A 52 11.27 -4.02 1.09
CA GLN A 52 10.13 -4.94 0.94
C GLN A 52 10.55 -6.26 0.27
N LEU A 53 11.39 -6.16 -0.78
CA LEU A 53 11.96 -7.33 -1.44
C LEU A 53 12.80 -8.16 -0.47
N ASP A 54 13.69 -7.52 0.31
CA ASP A 54 14.52 -8.20 1.29
C ASP A 54 13.68 -8.91 2.37
N GLN A 55 12.58 -8.30 2.83
CA GLN A 55 11.66 -8.92 3.78
C GLN A 55 10.96 -10.14 3.16
N ALA A 56 10.53 -10.05 1.91
CA ALA A 56 9.88 -11.16 1.21
C ALA A 56 10.84 -12.34 1.02
N LEU A 57 12.08 -12.07 0.61
CA LEU A 57 13.13 -13.09 0.47
C LEU A 57 13.43 -13.78 1.81
N LYS A 58 13.54 -13.02 2.91
CA LYS A 58 13.70 -13.57 4.27
C LYS A 58 12.52 -14.43 4.72
N ALA A 59 11.31 -14.12 4.26
CA ALA A 59 10.12 -14.92 4.52
C ALA A 59 10.03 -16.19 3.63
N GLY A 60 11.02 -16.43 2.76
CA GLY A 60 11.11 -17.61 1.91
C GLY A 60 10.54 -17.41 0.50
N ALA A 61 10.23 -16.17 0.09
CA ALA A 61 9.91 -15.90 -1.31
C ALA A 61 11.13 -16.17 -2.20
N LYS A 62 10.87 -16.60 -3.43
CA LYS A 62 11.89 -16.74 -4.47
C LYS A 62 11.80 -15.54 -5.41
N LEU A 63 12.95 -14.97 -5.73
CA LEU A 63 13.07 -13.92 -6.73
C LEU A 63 13.62 -14.54 -8.00
N GLU A 64 12.81 -14.52 -9.06
CA GLU A 64 13.27 -14.77 -10.42
C GLU A 64 13.58 -13.39 -11.04
N ASP A 65 14.87 -13.05 -11.14
CA ASP A 65 15.31 -11.75 -11.66
C ASP A 65 15.37 -11.73 -13.20
N LYS A 66 15.26 -10.53 -13.79
CA LYS A 66 15.41 -10.31 -15.25
C LYS A 66 14.45 -11.10 -16.16
N GLU A 67 13.43 -11.73 -15.59
CA GLU A 67 12.37 -12.38 -16.35
C GLU A 67 11.24 -11.40 -16.66
N GLU A 68 10.77 -11.43 -17.91
CA GLU A 68 9.56 -10.74 -18.32
C GLU A 68 8.41 -11.74 -18.37
N VAL A 69 7.30 -11.45 -17.69
CA VAL A 69 6.11 -12.29 -17.74
C VAL A 69 5.43 -12.12 -19.10
N ARG A 70 5.62 -13.10 -19.99
CA ARG A 70 5.08 -13.07 -21.37
C ARG A 70 3.64 -13.57 -21.50
N SER A 71 3.23 -14.48 -20.62
CA SER A 71 1.88 -15.04 -20.62
C SER A 71 1.51 -15.49 -19.21
N VAL A 72 0.21 -15.50 -18.93
CA VAL A 72 -0.35 -16.00 -17.67
C VAL A 72 -1.34 -17.09 -18.00
N ASP A 73 -1.09 -18.30 -17.51
CA ASP A 73 -2.03 -19.40 -17.62
C ASP A 73 -3.20 -19.19 -16.65
N LEU A 74 -4.40 -18.95 -17.20
CA LEU A 74 -5.63 -18.75 -16.45
C LEU A 74 -6.47 -20.03 -16.30
N SER A 75 -6.03 -21.17 -16.85
CA SER A 75 -6.77 -22.43 -16.79
C SER A 75 -6.98 -22.93 -15.36
N LYS A 76 -6.05 -22.62 -14.46
CA LYS A 76 -6.09 -22.98 -13.03
C LYS A 76 -6.67 -21.88 -12.13
N LYS A 77 -7.51 -20.98 -12.65
CA LYS A 77 -8.17 -19.97 -11.81
C LYS A 77 -8.97 -20.70 -10.73
N GLN A 78 -8.50 -20.65 -9.48
CA GLN A 78 -9.31 -21.07 -8.34
C GLN A 78 -10.65 -20.36 -8.46
N SER A 79 -11.69 -21.17 -8.65
CA SER A 79 -13.07 -20.73 -8.67
C SER A 79 -13.33 -19.82 -7.47
N LYS A 80 -14.12 -18.77 -7.72
CA LYS A 80 -14.58 -17.75 -6.77
C LYS A 80 -14.70 -18.30 -5.34
N PRO A 81 -14.32 -17.54 -4.31
CA PRO A 81 -14.61 -17.94 -2.93
C PRO A 81 -16.10 -18.31 -2.86
N GLU A 82 -16.38 -19.50 -2.31
CA GLU A 82 -17.75 -19.93 -2.05
C GLU A 82 -18.51 -18.77 -1.41
N LYS A 83 -19.66 -18.44 -1.99
CA LYS A 83 -20.57 -17.45 -1.42
C LYS A 83 -20.66 -17.69 0.08
N ALA A 84 -20.34 -16.68 0.88
CA ALA A 84 -20.66 -16.72 2.30
C ALA A 84 -22.13 -17.15 2.42
N LYS A 85 -22.37 -18.32 3.04
CA LYS A 85 -23.71 -18.73 3.42
C LYS A 85 -24.29 -17.56 4.20
N ASN A 86 -25.30 -16.91 3.65
CA ASN A 86 -26.20 -16.05 4.43
C ASN A 86 -26.73 -16.92 5.56
N ARG A 87 -26.12 -16.82 6.75
CA ARG A 87 -26.75 -17.29 7.98
C ARG A 87 -27.94 -16.36 8.16
N GLY A 88 -29.13 -16.92 7.96
CA GLY A 88 -30.39 -16.23 8.18
C GLY A 88 -30.35 -15.56 9.55
N ILE A 89 -30.56 -14.25 9.55
CA ILE A 89 -30.91 -13.52 10.76
C ILE A 89 -32.43 -13.68 10.85
N THR A 90 -32.84 -14.65 11.67
CA THR A 90 -34.20 -14.66 12.23
C THR A 90 -34.22 -13.71 13.41
N ASN A 91 -35.10 -12.72 13.39
CA ASN A 91 -35.83 -12.20 14.53
C ASN A 91 -37.21 -11.77 14.03
#